data_AF-A0A382AJK7-F1
#
_entry.id   AF-A0A382AJK7-F1
#
_cell.length_a   1.000
_cell.length_b   1.000
_cell.length_c   1.000
_cell.angle_alpha   90.00
_cell.angle_beta   90.00
_cell.angle_gamma   90.00
#
_symmetry.space_group_name_H-M   'P 1'
#
loop_
_entity.id
_entity.type
_entity.pdbx_description
1 polymer ?
#
loop_
_entity_poly.entity_id
_entity_poly.type
_entity_poly.pdbx_seq_one_letter_code
_entity_poly.pdbx_strand_id
1 'polypeptide(L)'
;VYGQLNASTAVFRRDFDTEAVKKFNGKWITGWQASRSAKSGEKPFRTYRVAEGAKWTVDIFTPAEERNKPYKRGIQLSNDVHAMALAGNGRLYAVHKDGRLKVFDTTVGKVVAERQVPSPTWDGLAIASGNLFLSTRSGELLCLGNAPL
;
A
#
# COMPACT_ATOMS: atom_id res chain seq x y z
N VAL A 1 10.47 4.80 2.76
CA VAL A 1 9.34 3.98 3.26
C VAL A 1 8.30 3.85 2.17
N TYR A 2 7.83 2.64 1.92
CA TYR A 2 6.68 2.37 1.06
C TYR A 2 5.56 1.84 1.94
N GLY A 3 4.33 2.21 1.61
CA GLY A 3 3.18 1.82 2.41
C GLY A 3 1.90 1.95 1.62
N GLN A 4 0.82 1.45 2.20
CA GLN A 4 -0.52 1.63 1.68
C GLN A 4 -1.33 2.47 2.67
N LEU A 5 -2.16 3.38 2.15
CA LEU A 5 -3.05 4.19 2.96
C LEU A 5 -4.21 3.34 3.45
N ASN A 6 -4.49 3.41 4.75
CA ASN A 6 -5.60 2.67 5.33
C ASN A 6 -6.92 3.02 4.64
N ALA A 7 -7.79 2.01 4.55
CA ALA A 7 -9.12 2.14 3.96
C ALA A 7 -9.16 2.50 2.47
N SER A 8 -8.03 2.44 1.78
CA SER A 8 -7.87 2.79 0.37
C SER A 8 -7.00 1.72 -0.29
N THR A 9 -6.84 1.73 -1.60
CA THR A 9 -5.81 0.90 -2.27
C THR A 9 -4.60 1.74 -2.71
N ALA A 10 -4.54 2.99 -2.25
CA ALA A 10 -3.46 3.90 -2.55
C ALA A 10 -2.15 3.45 -1.91
N VAL A 11 -1.10 3.40 -2.72
CA VAL A 11 0.28 3.12 -2.33
C VAL A 11 1.04 4.44 -2.33
N PHE A 12 1.95 4.61 -1.38
CA PHE A 12 2.78 5.81 -1.26
C PHE A 12 4.26 5.48 -1.07
N ARG A 13 5.10 6.45 -1.44
CA ARG A 13 6.52 6.50 -1.05
C ARG A 13 6.79 7.75 -0.22
N ARG A 14 7.36 7.56 0.96
CA ARG A 14 7.90 8.64 1.81
C ARG A 14 9.37 8.41 2.06
N ASP A 15 10.19 9.40 1.70
CA ASP A 15 11.59 9.46 2.11
C ASP A 15 11.67 10.35 3.36
N PHE A 16 12.37 9.86 4.40
CA PHE A 16 12.59 10.61 5.63
C PHE A 16 14.00 11.20 5.58
N ASP A 17 14.10 12.49 5.24
CA ASP A 17 15.31 13.27 5.45
C ASP A 17 15.39 13.81 6.89
N THR A 18 16.50 14.46 7.23
CA THR A 18 16.76 14.98 8.59
C THR A 18 15.68 15.95 9.07
N GLU A 19 15.14 16.81 8.21
CA GLU A 19 14.10 17.77 8.57
C GLU A 19 12.73 17.10 8.70
N ALA A 20 12.40 16.17 7.81
CA ALA A 20 11.20 15.36 7.88
C ALA A 20 11.15 14.54 9.17
N VAL A 21 12.27 13.95 9.59
CA VAL A 21 12.36 13.19 10.85
C VAL A 21 12.12 14.10 12.05
N LYS A 22 12.73 15.30 12.09
CA LYS A 22 12.53 16.27 13.20
C LYS A 22 11.06 16.67 13.37
N LYS A 23 10.34 16.81 12.25
CA LYS A 23 8.92 17.22 12.25
C LYS A 23 7.96 16.06 12.46
N PHE A 24 8.40 14.82 12.24
CA PHE A 24 7.52 13.65 12.32
C PHE A 24 7.12 13.33 13.76
N ASN A 25 5.81 13.33 14.03
CA ASN A 25 5.28 12.89 15.31
C ASN A 25 4.92 11.40 15.29
N GLY A 26 5.83 10.58 15.84
CA GLY A 26 5.64 9.13 15.98
C GLY A 26 4.72 8.69 17.12
N LYS A 27 4.20 9.59 17.95
CA LYS A 27 3.36 9.22 19.10
C LYS A 27 1.99 8.68 18.64
N TRP A 28 1.49 7.69 19.37
CA TRP A 28 0.11 7.24 19.24
C TRP A 28 -0.84 8.36 19.68
N ILE A 29 -1.89 8.59 18.91
CA ILE A 29 -2.99 9.48 19.31
C ILE A 29 -3.97 8.68 20.16
N THR A 30 -4.65 9.35 21.09
CA THR A 30 -5.69 8.70 21.89
C THR A 30 -6.91 8.38 21.04
N GLY A 31 -7.74 7.43 21.48
CA GLY A 31 -9.03 7.16 20.84
C GLY A 31 -9.94 8.39 20.79
N TRP A 32 -9.86 9.27 21.81
CA TRP A 32 -10.58 10.54 21.83
C TRP A 32 -10.13 11.49 20.73
N GLN A 33 -8.81 11.67 20.57
CA GLN A 33 -8.26 12.52 19.52
C GLN A 33 -8.59 11.97 18.12
N ALA A 34 -8.46 10.64 17.93
CA ALA A 34 -8.84 9.99 16.67
C ALA A 34 -10.33 10.21 16.35
N SER A 35 -11.23 10.07 17.34
CA SER A 35 -12.67 10.31 17.17
C SER A 35 -12.97 11.77 16.81
N ARG A 36 -12.29 12.73 17.45
CA ARG A 36 -12.44 14.16 17.15
C ARG A 36 -12.00 14.50 15.73
N SER A 37 -10.83 14.03 15.31
CA SER A 37 -10.32 14.20 13.94
C SER A 37 -11.23 13.54 12.89
N ALA A 38 -11.73 12.33 13.16
CA ALA A 38 -12.65 11.67 12.23
C ALA A 38 -13.97 12.45 12.07
N LYS A 39 -14.47 13.09 13.14
CA LYS A 39 -15.68 13.95 13.07
C LYS A 39 -15.45 15.22 12.24
N SER A 40 -14.23 15.74 12.17
CA SER A 40 -13.88 16.87 11.29
C SER A 40 -13.56 16.43 9.85
N GLY A 41 -13.73 15.14 9.52
CA GLY A 41 -13.48 14.60 8.18
C GLY A 41 -12.03 14.19 7.92
N GLU A 42 -11.14 14.31 8.91
CA GLU A 42 -9.76 13.84 8.80
C GLU A 42 -9.69 12.31 8.85
N LYS A 43 -8.60 11.74 8.30
CA LYS A 43 -8.30 10.31 8.37
C LYS A 43 -7.18 10.08 9.39
N PRO A 44 -7.50 9.82 10.67
CA PRO A 44 -6.51 9.78 11.75
C PRO A 44 -5.61 8.53 11.75
N PHE A 45 -5.70 7.68 10.71
CA PHE A 45 -4.92 6.46 10.64
C PHE A 45 -3.42 6.76 10.55
N ARG A 46 -2.62 5.90 11.18
CA ARG A 46 -1.16 6.06 11.22
C ARG A 46 -0.54 6.16 9.82
N THR A 47 -1.06 5.42 8.84
CA THR A 47 -0.53 5.41 7.47
C THR A 47 -0.65 6.76 6.76
N TYR A 48 -1.71 7.54 7.01
CA TYR A 48 -1.83 8.89 6.48
C TYR A 48 -0.82 9.85 7.12
N ARG A 49 -0.58 9.71 8.43
CA ARG A 49 0.47 10.49 9.13
C ARG A 49 1.87 10.14 8.65
N VAL A 50 2.15 8.86 8.40
CA VAL A 50 3.44 8.42 7.84
C VAL A 50 3.62 8.90 6.39
N ALA A 51 2.53 8.97 5.62
CA ALA A 51 2.55 9.44 4.24
C ALA A 51 2.61 10.97 4.09
N GLU A 52 2.54 11.74 5.19
CA GLU A 52 2.63 13.19 5.12
C GLU A 52 3.96 13.63 4.49
N GLY A 53 3.89 14.40 3.40
CA GLY A 53 5.06 14.76 2.58
C GLY A 53 5.59 13.62 1.70
N ALA A 54 4.79 12.59 1.42
CA ALA A 54 5.14 11.55 0.45
C ALA A 54 5.60 12.17 -0.88
N LYS A 55 6.62 11.55 -1.49
CA LYS A 55 7.09 11.94 -2.83
C LYS A 55 6.03 11.66 -3.88
N TRP A 56 5.29 10.57 -3.69
CA TRP A 56 4.11 10.24 -4.48
C TRP A 56 3.15 9.40 -3.66
N THR A 57 1.88 9.53 -4.01
CA THR A 57 0.76 8.72 -3.52
C THR A 57 -0.12 8.44 -4.73
N VAL A 58 -0.33 7.16 -5.04
CA VAL A 58 -1.07 6.75 -6.22
C VAL A 58 -2.09 5.67 -5.85
N ASP A 59 -3.30 5.85 -6.33
CA ASP A 59 -4.32 4.80 -6.32
C ASP A 59 -4.52 4.34 -7.75
N ILE A 60 -4.17 3.08 -8.04
CA ILE A 60 -4.27 2.49 -9.37
C ILE A 60 -5.14 1.22 -9.37
N PHE A 61 -5.66 0.80 -8.21
CA PHE A 61 -6.54 -0.37 -8.11
C PHE A 61 -8.00 0.07 -8.01
N THR A 62 -8.28 1.24 -7.43
CA THR A 62 -9.64 1.80 -7.39
C THR A 62 -9.95 2.55 -8.70
N PRO A 63 -11.05 2.19 -9.40
CA PRO A 63 -11.55 2.93 -10.56
C PRO A 63 -11.78 4.41 -10.25
N ALA A 64 -11.59 5.29 -11.22
CA ALA A 64 -11.64 6.74 -11.01
C ALA A 64 -12.99 7.20 -10.44
N GLU A 65 -14.08 6.54 -10.84
CA GLU A 65 -15.46 6.79 -10.44
C GLU A 65 -15.70 6.45 -8.96
N GLU A 66 -14.85 5.61 -8.36
CA GLU A 66 -15.00 5.14 -6.98
C GLU A 66 -14.13 5.90 -5.98
N ARG A 67 -13.05 6.57 -6.43
CA ARG A 67 -12.05 7.20 -5.56
C ARG A 67 -12.59 8.27 -4.62
N ASN A 68 -13.64 8.97 -5.04
CA ASN A 68 -14.20 10.12 -4.31
C ASN A 68 -15.51 9.78 -3.59
N LYS A 69 -15.95 8.51 -3.61
CA LYS A 69 -17.19 8.12 -2.93
C LYS A 69 -16.97 8.20 -1.41
N PRO A 70 -17.85 8.90 -0.66
CA PRO A 70 -17.74 8.95 0.78
C PRO A 70 -17.99 7.56 1.38
N TYR A 71 -17.17 7.18 2.35
CA TYR A 71 -17.37 5.94 3.09
C TYR A 71 -18.63 6.04 3.96
N LYS A 72 -19.42 4.97 3.99
CA LYS A 72 -20.56 4.89 4.91
C LYS A 72 -20.05 4.80 6.35
N ARG A 73 -20.63 5.62 7.22
CA ARG A 73 -20.32 5.61 8.65
C ARG A 73 -20.69 4.26 9.27
N GLY A 74 -19.84 3.76 10.18
CA GLY A 74 -20.07 2.49 10.87
C GLY A 74 -19.63 1.24 10.11
N ILE A 75 -19.04 1.39 8.91
CA ILE A 75 -18.45 0.26 8.18
C ILE A 75 -16.98 0.11 8.55
N GLN A 76 -16.57 -1.13 8.84
CA GLN A 76 -15.17 -1.49 8.97
C GLN A 76 -14.50 -1.39 7.61
N LEU A 77 -13.49 -0.52 7.51
CA LEU A 77 -12.74 -0.35 6.27
C LEU A 77 -11.63 -1.40 6.18
N SER A 78 -11.51 -2.06 5.03
CA SER A 78 -10.46 -3.05 4.75
C SER A 78 -9.36 -2.44 3.87
N ASN A 79 -8.17 -3.01 4.00
CA ASN A 79 -7.07 -2.78 3.08
C ASN A 79 -7.11 -3.90 2.05
N ASP A 80 -7.39 -3.56 0.80
CA ASP A 80 -7.53 -4.57 -0.26
C ASP A 80 -6.23 -4.79 -1.05
N VAL A 81 -5.19 -4.00 -0.81
CA VAL A 81 -3.81 -4.36 -1.17
C VAL A 81 -3.30 -5.32 -0.09
N HIS A 82 -3.20 -6.60 -0.42
CA HIS A 82 -2.93 -7.66 0.56
C HIS A 82 -1.45 -7.90 0.79
N ALA A 83 -0.59 -7.62 -0.18
CA ALA A 83 0.85 -7.82 -0.03
C ALA A 83 1.64 -6.85 -0.90
N MET A 84 2.85 -6.52 -0.43
CA MET A 84 3.83 -5.71 -1.17
C MET A 84 5.23 -6.29 -0.99
N ALA A 85 6.05 -6.23 -2.04
CA ALA A 85 7.46 -6.59 -1.97
C ALA A 85 8.31 -5.56 -2.72
N LEU A 86 9.36 -5.05 -2.08
CA LEU A 86 10.28 -4.09 -2.68
C LEU A 86 11.51 -4.83 -3.22
N ALA A 87 11.80 -4.68 -4.51
CA ALA A 87 13.02 -5.17 -5.14
C ALA A 87 14.15 -4.13 -5.07
N GLY A 88 15.39 -4.60 -5.12
CA GLY A 88 16.60 -3.76 -5.04
C GLY A 88 16.80 -2.79 -6.21
N ASN A 89 16.10 -2.98 -7.33
CA ASN A 89 16.21 -2.13 -8.52
C ASN A 89 15.16 -1.03 -8.63
N GLY A 90 14.53 -0.67 -7.52
CA GLY A 90 13.50 0.36 -7.54
C GLY A 90 12.19 -0.10 -8.16
N ARG A 91 11.88 -1.40 -8.10
CA ARG A 91 10.53 -1.93 -8.37
C ARG A 91 9.82 -2.27 -7.07
N LEU A 92 8.57 -1.82 -6.93
CA LEU A 92 7.68 -2.24 -5.86
C LEU A 92 6.55 -3.07 -6.46
N TYR A 93 6.41 -4.30 -5.99
CA TYR A 93 5.32 -5.19 -6.34
C TYR A 93 4.21 -4.98 -5.32
N ALA A 94 2.97 -4.80 -5.77
CA ALA A 94 1.80 -4.79 -4.90
C ALA A 94 0.69 -5.62 -5.53
N VAL A 95 0.03 -6.43 -4.72
CA VAL A 95 -1.06 -7.31 -5.19
C VAL A 95 -2.33 -7.02 -4.41
N HIS A 96 -3.41 -6.82 -5.16
CA HIS A 96 -4.74 -6.66 -4.62
C HIS A 96 -5.33 -8.03 -4.21
N LYS A 97 -6.31 -8.06 -3.31
CA LYS A 97 -6.95 -9.29 -2.79
C LYS A 97 -7.55 -10.19 -3.86
N ASP A 98 -7.93 -9.60 -4.99
CA ASP A 98 -8.47 -10.30 -6.16
C ASP A 98 -7.39 -10.77 -7.14
N GLY A 99 -6.11 -10.65 -6.79
CA GLY A 99 -4.99 -11.12 -7.60
C GLY A 99 -4.53 -10.17 -8.70
N ARG A 100 -5.02 -8.92 -8.75
CA ARG A 100 -4.39 -7.91 -9.62
C ARG A 100 -3.01 -7.55 -9.06
N LEU A 101 -1.94 -8.06 -9.67
CA LEU A 101 -0.55 -7.72 -9.34
C LEU A 101 -0.09 -6.58 -10.24
N LYS A 102 0.49 -5.54 -9.64
CA LYS A 102 1.08 -4.40 -10.34
C LYS A 102 2.49 -4.15 -9.85
N VAL A 103 3.35 -3.72 -10.77
CA VAL A 103 4.75 -3.37 -10.53
C VAL A 103 4.91 -1.87 -10.70
N PHE A 104 5.35 -1.19 -9.65
CA PHE A 104 5.58 0.25 -9.62
C PHE A 104 7.05 0.57 -9.85
N ASP A 105 7.31 1.58 -10.67
CA ASP A 105 8.54 2.35 -10.62
C ASP A 105 8.56 3.17 -9.33
N THR A 106 9.52 2.93 -8.46
CA THR A 106 9.55 3.59 -7.16
C THR A 106 9.97 5.06 -7.23
N THR A 107 10.59 5.50 -8.32
CA THR A 107 11.03 6.90 -8.48
C THR A 107 9.82 7.81 -8.65
N VAL A 108 8.88 7.39 -9.51
CA VAL A 108 7.75 8.23 -9.94
C VAL A 108 6.37 7.68 -9.54
N GLY A 109 6.31 6.48 -8.97
CA GLY A 109 5.05 5.85 -8.55
C GLY A 109 4.18 5.36 -9.72
N LYS A 110 4.76 5.18 -10.92
CA LYS A 110 4.01 4.72 -12.11
C LYS A 110 4.01 3.20 -12.18
N VAL A 111 2.90 2.62 -12.65
CA VAL A 111 2.84 1.18 -12.96
C VAL A 111 3.60 0.94 -14.26
N VAL A 112 4.54 -0.01 -14.25
CA VAL A 112 5.37 -0.39 -15.41
C VAL A 112 5.07 -1.79 -15.92
N ALA A 113 4.39 -2.61 -15.13
CA ALA A 113 3.90 -3.92 -15.53
C ALA A 113 2.72 -4.33 -14.66
N GLU A 114 1.88 -5.21 -15.19
CA GLU A 114 0.77 -5.80 -14.47
C GLU A 114 0.48 -7.23 -14.93
N ARG A 115 -0.09 -8.03 -14.04
CA ARG A 115 -0.48 -9.41 -14.31
C ARG A 115 -1.62 -9.82 -13.39
N GLN A 116 -2.57 -10.60 -13.91
CA GLN A 116 -3.53 -11.31 -13.08
C GLN A 116 -2.87 -12.56 -12.50
N VAL A 117 -2.93 -12.72 -11.18
CA VAL A 117 -2.45 -13.89 -10.43
C VAL A 117 -3.58 -14.47 -9.58
N PRO A 118 -3.42 -15.66 -8.98
CA PRO A 118 -4.37 -16.15 -7.98
C PRO A 118 -4.47 -15.20 -6.78
N SER A 119 -5.60 -15.25 -6.07
CA SER A 119 -5.83 -14.43 -4.88
C SER A 119 -4.72 -14.64 -3.82
N PRO A 120 -4.03 -13.58 -3.36
CA PRO A 120 -2.92 -13.68 -2.41
C PRO A 120 -3.41 -13.94 -0.98
N THR A 121 -2.57 -14.58 -0.14
CA THR A 121 -2.70 -14.43 1.32
C THR A 121 -2.35 -13.01 1.74
N TRP A 122 -2.75 -12.63 2.95
CA TRP A 122 -2.21 -11.41 3.57
C TRP A 122 -0.69 -11.54 3.70
N ASP A 123 0.03 -10.48 3.30
CA ASP A 123 1.49 -10.41 3.25
C ASP A 123 2.16 -11.53 2.42
N GLY A 124 1.43 -12.11 1.47
CA GLY A 124 1.85 -13.29 0.71
C GLY A 124 2.86 -13.06 -0.42
N LEU A 125 3.61 -11.95 -0.46
CA LEU A 125 4.65 -11.73 -1.48
C LEU A 125 6.05 -11.77 -0.88
N ALA A 126 6.96 -12.46 -1.56
CA ALA A 126 8.38 -12.47 -1.21
C ALA A 126 9.26 -12.41 -2.46
N ILE A 127 10.48 -11.89 -2.31
CA ILE A 127 11.49 -11.91 -3.37
C ILE A 127 12.70 -12.68 -2.85
N ALA A 128 13.12 -13.70 -3.59
CA ALA A 128 14.30 -14.50 -3.27
C ALA A 128 15.01 -14.92 -4.56
N SER A 129 16.33 -14.79 -4.58
CA SER A 129 17.19 -15.16 -5.73
C SER A 129 16.66 -14.62 -7.07
N GLY A 130 16.21 -13.36 -7.09
CA GLY A 130 15.67 -12.69 -8.28
C GLY A 130 14.28 -13.15 -8.71
N ASN A 131 13.58 -13.98 -7.93
CA ASN A 131 12.24 -14.44 -8.26
C ASN A 131 11.19 -13.85 -7.32
N LEU A 132 10.01 -13.54 -7.87
CA LEU A 132 8.83 -13.19 -7.09
C LEU A 132 8.06 -14.45 -6.71
N PHE A 133 7.79 -14.61 -5.42
CA PHE A 133 6.98 -15.68 -4.87
C PHE A 133 5.65 -15.14 -4.36
N LEU A 134 4.60 -15.93 -4.54
CA LEU A 134 3.25 -15.64 -4.11
C LEU A 134 2.68 -16.81 -3.31
N SER A 135 2.33 -16.58 -2.05
CA SER A 135 1.45 -17.45 -1.27
C SER A 135 0.00 -17.12 -1.63
N THR A 136 -0.77 -18.13 -2.06
CA THR A 136 -2.16 -17.96 -2.47
C THR A 136 -3.13 -18.27 -1.33
N ARG A 137 -4.34 -17.71 -1.40
CA ARG A 137 -5.42 -18.00 -0.44
C ARG A 137 -5.86 -19.46 -0.47
N SER A 138 -5.63 -20.18 -1.57
CA SER A 138 -5.85 -21.63 -1.72
C SER A 138 -4.74 -22.49 -1.09
N GLY A 139 -3.67 -21.88 -0.55
CA GLY A 139 -2.60 -22.61 0.14
C GLY A 139 -1.44 -23.03 -0.77
N GLU A 140 -1.33 -22.46 -1.97
CA GLU A 140 -0.22 -22.74 -2.90
C GLU A 140 0.90 -21.71 -2.71
N LEU A 141 2.14 -22.14 -3.00
CA LEU A 141 3.29 -21.26 -3.16
C LEU A 141 3.71 -21.26 -4.63
N LEU A 142 3.56 -20.12 -5.28
CA LEU A 142 3.85 -19.95 -6.70
C LEU A 142 5.14 -19.15 -6.89
N CYS A 143 6.03 -19.64 -7.76
CA CYS A 143 7.09 -18.82 -8.33
C CYS A 143 6.54 -18.14 -9.58
N LEU A 144 6.45 -16.81 -9.57
CA LEU A 144 5.94 -16.02 -10.68
C LEU A 144 7.03 -15.68 -11.72
N GLY A 145 8.25 -16.14 -11.46
CA GLY A 145 9.44 -15.91 -12.27
C GLY A 145 10.19 -14.64 -11.87
N ASN A 146 11.05 -14.19 -12.79
CA ASN A 146 12.00 -13.12 -12.53
C ASN A 146 11.29 -11.83 -12.07
N ALA A 147 11.50 -11.45 -10.82
CA ALA A 147 11.38 -10.07 -10.40
C ALA A 147 12.68 -9.43 -10.86
N PRO A 148 12.74 -8.72 -12.02
CA PRO A 148 13.98 -8.11 -12.45
C PRO A 148 14.61 -7.42 -11.25
N LEU A 149 15.88 -7.75 -10.97
CA LEU A 149 16.74 -7.12 -9.98
C LEU A 149 17.54 -5.97 -10.60
#